data_AF-A0A2S7JNG6-F1
#
_entry.id   AF-A0A2S7JNG6-F1
#
_cell.length_a   1.000
_cell.length_b   1.000
_cell.length_c   1.000
_cell.angle_alpha   90.00
_cell.angle_beta   90.00
_cell.angle_gamma   90.00
#
_symmetry.space_group_name_H-M   'P 1'
#
loop_
_entity.id
_entity.type
_entity.pdbx_description
1 polymer ?
#
loop_
_entity_poly.entity_id
_entity_poly.type
_entity_poly.pdbx_seq_one_letter_code
_entity_poly.pdbx_strand_id
1 'polypeptide(L)'
;MRSVRVWWLLIGLAVLGFVVVGYWFSDNRFASQIIEQRKLSTPEQIFRFVIAQKVQATPGSPVDGGASFRELMARDGWLWCDEGAVVIAVLAGQLGYETRLVDLLGQSDGISHHTVLQILQKDSWITYDFTGRQFGIAPEATVDYEASVRVRAYPQWRHRLFLNNYFLRYLAYKFRPVIYG
;
A
#
# COMPACT_ATOMS: atom_id res chain seq x y z
N MET A 1 -20.44 -37.79 22.06
CA MET A 1 -19.43 -37.78 20.97
C MET A 1 -19.95 -37.23 19.63
N ARG A 2 -21.23 -37.40 19.24
CA ARG A 2 -21.75 -36.85 17.97
C ARG A 2 -21.80 -35.31 17.93
N SER A 3 -22.12 -34.65 19.04
CA SER A 3 -22.21 -33.18 19.13
C SER A 3 -20.87 -32.48 18.85
N VAL A 4 -19.76 -33.03 19.36
CA VAL A 4 -18.41 -32.45 19.19
C VAL A 4 -18.00 -32.38 17.71
N ARG A 5 -18.34 -33.39 16.91
CA ARG A 5 -18.02 -33.41 15.46
C ARG A 5 -18.81 -32.36 14.66
N VAL A 6 -20.06 -32.10 15.05
CA VAL A 6 -20.90 -31.07 14.41
C VAL A 6 -20.31 -29.68 14.67
N TRP A 7 -19.89 -29.39 15.90
CA TRP A 7 -19.26 -28.10 16.23
C TRP A 7 -17.98 -27.83 15.43
N TRP A 8 -17.10 -28.81 15.29
CA TRP A 8 -15.90 -28.66 14.47
C TRP A 8 -16.19 -28.38 13.00
N LEU A 9 -17.22 -29.03 12.44
CA LEU A 9 -17.64 -28.78 11.07
C LEU A 9 -18.20 -27.36 10.90
N LEU A 10 -19.02 -26.89 11.84
CA LEU A 10 -19.56 -25.53 11.81
C LEU A 10 -18.46 -24.47 11.94
N ILE A 11 -17.48 -24.67 12.85
CA ILE A 11 -16.33 -23.79 12.99
C ILE A 11 -15.51 -23.77 11.69
N GLY A 12 -15.23 -24.94 11.11
CA GLY A 12 -14.50 -25.05 9.86
C GLY A 12 -15.18 -24.30 8.71
N LEU A 13 -16.49 -24.45 8.57
CA LEU A 13 -17.28 -23.72 7.56
C LEU A 13 -17.28 -22.22 7.81
N ALA A 14 -17.38 -21.77 9.07
CA ALA A 14 -17.32 -20.36 9.41
C ALA A 14 -15.95 -19.74 9.10
N VAL A 15 -14.86 -20.44 9.42
CA VAL A 15 -13.48 -20.02 9.09
C VAL A 15 -13.29 -19.97 7.58
N LEU A 16 -13.76 -20.98 6.85
CA LEU A 16 -13.70 -20.98 5.39
C LEU A 16 -14.47 -19.80 4.79
N GLY A 17 -15.69 -19.54 5.27
CA GLY A 17 -16.49 -18.39 4.87
C GLY A 17 -15.77 -17.07 5.16
N PHE A 18 -15.17 -16.93 6.34
CA PHE A 18 -14.38 -15.75 6.72
C PHE A 18 -13.19 -15.52 5.78
N VAL A 19 -12.48 -16.57 5.39
CA VAL A 19 -11.33 -16.48 4.47
C VAL A 19 -11.80 -16.14 3.06
N VAL A 20 -12.78 -16.87 2.51
CA VAL A 20 -13.22 -16.69 1.11
C VAL A 20 -13.92 -15.35 0.92
N VAL A 21 -14.90 -15.03 1.76
CA VAL A 21 -15.63 -13.74 1.67
C VAL A 21 -14.70 -12.58 2.01
N GLY A 22 -13.85 -12.75 3.03
CA GLY A 22 -12.86 -11.74 3.40
C GLY A 22 -11.90 -11.43 2.26
N TYR A 23 -11.45 -12.45 1.51
CA TYR A 23 -10.62 -12.26 0.32
C TYR A 23 -11.38 -11.65 -0.85
N TRP A 24 -12.64 -12.05 -1.08
CA TRP A 24 -13.44 -11.54 -2.18
C TRP A 24 -13.60 -10.01 -2.15
N PHE A 25 -13.74 -9.44 -0.95
CA PHE A 25 -13.83 -7.99 -0.73
C PHE A 25 -12.50 -7.31 -0.36
N SER A 26 -11.39 -8.04 -0.45
CA SER A 26 -10.07 -7.56 -0.05
C SER A 26 -9.50 -6.51 -1.02
N ASP A 27 -8.50 -5.77 -0.54
CA ASP A 27 -7.79 -4.77 -1.34
C ASP A 27 -6.91 -5.44 -2.40
N ASN A 28 -6.35 -6.63 -2.11
CA ASN A 28 -5.62 -7.40 -3.10
C ASN A 28 -6.51 -7.78 -4.28
N ARG A 29 -7.70 -8.33 -4.03
CA ARG A 29 -8.62 -8.69 -5.12
C ARG A 29 -8.99 -7.46 -5.96
N PHE A 30 -9.21 -6.31 -5.32
CA PHE A 30 -9.48 -5.04 -5.99
C PHE A 30 -8.29 -4.53 -6.81
N ALA A 31 -7.08 -4.59 -6.27
CA ALA A 31 -5.86 -4.27 -6.99
C ALA A 31 -5.67 -5.18 -8.21
N SER A 32 -5.90 -6.50 -8.08
CA SER A 32 -5.85 -7.42 -9.21
C SER A 32 -6.87 -7.06 -10.30
N GLN A 33 -8.09 -6.65 -9.92
CA GLN A 33 -9.11 -6.19 -10.88
C GLN A 33 -8.64 -4.94 -11.63
N ILE A 34 -8.00 -3.98 -10.96
CA ILE A 34 -7.44 -2.79 -11.61
C ILE A 34 -6.37 -3.20 -12.64
N ILE A 35 -5.43 -4.06 -12.24
CA ILE A 35 -4.37 -4.55 -13.13
C ILE A 35 -4.96 -5.20 -14.38
N GLU A 36 -5.95 -6.09 -14.20
CA GLU A 36 -6.61 -6.82 -15.29
C GLU A 36 -7.39 -5.87 -16.23
N GLN A 37 -8.26 -5.02 -15.66
CA GLN A 37 -9.11 -4.10 -16.43
C GLN A 37 -8.30 -3.05 -17.21
N ARG A 38 -7.20 -2.58 -16.61
CA ARG A 38 -6.33 -1.55 -17.21
C ARG A 38 -5.18 -2.16 -18.01
N LYS A 39 -5.07 -3.49 -18.07
CA LYS A 39 -4.02 -4.24 -18.77
C LYS A 39 -2.61 -3.77 -18.39
N LEU A 40 -2.40 -3.50 -17.10
CA LEU A 40 -1.12 -3.06 -16.57
C LEU A 40 -0.20 -4.28 -16.44
N SER A 41 1.02 -4.17 -16.94
CA SER A 41 1.97 -5.30 -17.00
C SER A 41 3.38 -4.96 -16.50
N THR A 42 3.65 -3.69 -16.25
CA THR A 42 4.96 -3.21 -15.77
C THR A 42 4.82 -2.18 -14.66
N PRO A 43 5.84 -2.03 -13.78
CA PRO A 43 5.87 -0.99 -12.76
C PRO A 43 5.74 0.43 -13.33
N GLU A 44 6.34 0.69 -14.49
CA GLU A 44 6.22 1.98 -15.17
C GLU A 44 4.77 2.28 -15.61
N GLN A 45 4.07 1.30 -16.18
CA GLN A 45 2.66 1.47 -16.55
C GLN A 45 1.78 1.74 -15.31
N ILE A 46 2.04 1.04 -14.21
CA ILE A 46 1.36 1.29 -12.92
C ILE A 46 1.62 2.71 -12.45
N PHE A 47 2.88 3.14 -12.44
CA PHE A 47 3.27 4.48 -12.03
C PHE A 47 2.54 5.55 -12.85
N ARG A 48 2.60 5.44 -14.18
CA ARG A 48 1.92 6.33 -15.12
C ARG A 48 0.40 6.35 -14.91
N PHE A 49 -0.20 5.18 -14.68
CA PHE A 49 -1.62 5.07 -14.37
C PHE A 49 -1.99 5.85 -13.10
N VAL A 50 -1.23 5.71 -12.02
CA VAL A 50 -1.51 6.38 -10.74
C VAL A 50 -1.35 7.90 -10.86
N ILE A 51 -0.22 8.39 -11.40
CA ILE A 51 0.03 9.84 -11.52
C ILE A 51 -0.89 10.53 -12.54
N ALA A 52 -1.54 9.79 -13.43
CA ALA A 52 -2.55 10.32 -14.34
C ALA A 52 -3.90 10.58 -13.64
N GLN A 53 -4.14 9.94 -12.50
CA GLN A 53 -5.40 10.06 -11.73
C GLN A 53 -5.24 10.86 -10.44
N LYS A 54 -4.02 10.91 -9.89
CA LYS A 54 -3.71 11.49 -8.59
C LYS A 54 -2.57 12.49 -8.72
N VAL A 55 -2.68 13.60 -8.00
CA VAL A 55 -1.61 14.57 -7.80
C VAL A 55 -1.13 14.56 -6.35
N GLN A 56 -0.01 15.22 -6.09
CA GLN A 56 0.45 15.45 -4.73
C GLN A 56 -0.56 16.31 -3.97
N ALA A 57 -0.89 15.89 -2.75
CA ALA A 57 -1.72 16.67 -1.81
C ALA A 57 -1.11 18.06 -1.59
N THR A 58 -1.95 19.10 -1.62
CA THR A 58 -1.52 20.46 -1.32
C THR A 58 -1.24 20.64 0.17
N PRO A 59 -0.33 21.54 0.57
CA PRO A 59 -0.14 21.88 1.97
C PRO A 59 -1.46 22.22 2.66
N GLY A 60 -1.68 21.69 3.87
CA GLY A 60 -2.93 21.87 4.63
C GLY A 60 -4.05 20.87 4.28
N SER A 61 -3.83 19.95 3.32
CA SER A 61 -4.77 18.85 3.09
C SER A 61 -4.91 17.99 4.36
N PRO A 62 -6.08 17.37 4.62
CA PRO A 62 -6.22 16.50 5.77
C PRO A 62 -5.29 15.29 5.66
N VAL A 63 -4.67 14.93 6.78
CA VAL A 63 -3.88 13.70 6.90
C VAL A 63 -4.77 12.64 7.52
N ASP A 64 -5.29 11.75 6.68
CA ASP A 64 -6.02 10.56 7.13
C ASP A 64 -5.05 9.38 7.14
N GLY A 65 -4.21 9.33 8.18
CA GLY A 65 -3.27 8.22 8.32
C GLY A 65 -4.04 6.91 8.34
N GLY A 66 -3.54 5.85 7.72
CA GLY A 66 -4.12 4.50 7.81
C GLY A 66 -5.33 4.22 6.90
N ALA A 67 -5.59 5.07 5.90
CA ALA A 67 -6.50 4.75 4.81
C ALA A 67 -6.07 3.47 4.06
N SER A 68 -7.05 2.65 3.69
CA SER A 68 -6.89 1.44 2.90
C SER A 68 -6.57 1.76 1.43
N PHE A 69 -6.04 0.77 0.69
CA PHE A 69 -5.76 0.95 -0.73
C PHE A 69 -7.02 1.36 -1.51
N ARG A 70 -8.17 0.77 -1.18
CA ARG A 70 -9.44 1.11 -1.81
C ARG A 70 -9.86 2.55 -1.51
N GLU A 71 -9.69 3.02 -0.28
CA GLU A 71 -10.01 4.40 0.11
C GLU A 71 -9.09 5.40 -0.60
N LEU A 72 -7.79 5.12 -0.66
CA LEU A 72 -6.83 5.95 -1.41
C LEU A 72 -7.15 6.02 -2.91
N MET A 73 -7.54 4.89 -3.51
CA MET A 73 -7.96 4.86 -4.91
C MET A 73 -9.28 5.62 -5.13
N ALA A 74 -10.21 5.58 -4.17
CA ALA A 74 -11.50 6.27 -4.25
C ALA A 74 -11.42 7.78 -3.94
N ARG A 75 -10.42 8.25 -3.18
CA ARG A 75 -10.25 9.65 -2.80
C ARG A 75 -10.07 10.55 -4.03
N ASP A 76 -10.74 11.69 -4.07
CA ASP A 76 -10.67 12.57 -5.23
C ASP A 76 -9.32 13.28 -5.37
N GLY A 77 -8.72 13.13 -6.55
CA GLY A 77 -7.69 14.02 -7.09
C GLY A 77 -6.29 13.96 -6.48
N TRP A 78 -6.11 13.63 -5.20
CA TRP A 78 -4.81 13.78 -4.54
C TRP A 78 -4.44 12.66 -3.57
N LEU A 79 -3.13 12.52 -3.34
CA LEU A 79 -2.50 11.63 -2.36
C LEU A 79 -1.27 12.31 -1.74
N TRP A 80 -0.95 12.00 -0.50
CA TRP A 80 0.36 12.29 0.09
C TRP A 80 1.45 11.41 -0.52
N CYS A 81 2.72 11.79 -0.38
CA CYS A 81 3.85 11.05 -0.97
C CYS A 81 3.89 9.57 -0.54
N ASP A 82 3.73 9.30 0.76
CA ASP A 82 3.66 7.93 1.31
C ASP A 82 2.42 7.17 0.81
N GLU A 83 1.27 7.84 0.68
CA GLU A 83 0.04 7.22 0.15
C GLU A 83 0.16 6.85 -1.33
N GLY A 84 0.76 7.74 -2.14
CA GLY A 84 1.06 7.48 -3.55
C GLY A 84 2.02 6.30 -3.69
N ALA A 85 3.10 6.29 -2.91
CA ALA A 85 4.06 5.19 -2.87
C ALA A 85 3.40 3.86 -2.47
N VAL A 86 2.52 3.86 -1.46
CA VAL A 86 1.74 2.69 -1.05
C VAL A 86 0.81 2.18 -2.15
N VAL A 87 0.07 3.06 -2.82
CA VAL A 87 -0.83 2.69 -3.92
C VAL A 87 -0.07 2.00 -5.05
N ILE A 88 1.06 2.58 -5.46
CA ILE A 88 1.93 2.01 -6.50
C ILE A 88 2.50 0.66 -6.03
N ALA A 89 2.91 0.55 -4.76
CA ALA A 89 3.46 -0.68 -4.19
C ALA A 89 2.45 -1.83 -4.20
N VAL A 90 1.20 -1.57 -3.80
CA VAL A 90 0.13 -2.59 -3.77
C VAL A 90 -0.15 -3.11 -5.18
N LEU A 91 -0.22 -2.22 -6.18
CA LEU A 91 -0.42 -2.58 -7.58
C LEU A 91 0.78 -3.35 -8.15
N ALA A 92 2.01 -2.89 -7.90
CA ALA A 92 3.22 -3.57 -8.37
C ALA A 92 3.37 -4.96 -7.75
N GLY A 93 2.98 -5.11 -6.48
CA GLY A 93 2.93 -6.40 -5.81
C GLY A 93 1.97 -7.41 -6.46
N GLN A 94 0.89 -6.95 -7.11
CA GLN A 94 0.00 -7.86 -7.88
C GLN A 94 0.68 -8.46 -9.10
N LEU A 95 1.68 -7.76 -9.64
CA LEU A 95 2.50 -8.25 -10.75
C LEU A 95 3.69 -9.10 -10.26
N GLY A 96 3.80 -9.36 -8.95
CA GLY A 96 4.85 -10.17 -8.34
C GLY A 96 6.16 -9.42 -8.07
N TYR A 97 6.19 -8.08 -8.21
CA TYR A 97 7.39 -7.31 -7.91
C TYR A 97 7.59 -7.16 -6.40
N GLU A 98 8.84 -7.27 -5.97
CA GLU A 98 9.25 -6.90 -4.62
C GLU A 98 9.32 -5.37 -4.52
N THR A 99 8.79 -4.83 -3.42
CA THR A 99 8.73 -3.39 -3.19
C THR A 99 9.23 -3.02 -1.80
N ARG A 100 9.68 -1.77 -1.65
CA ARG A 100 10.06 -1.18 -0.36
C ARG A 100 9.82 0.32 -0.39
N LEU A 101 9.39 0.87 0.73
CA LEU A 101 9.29 2.32 0.91
C LEU A 101 10.63 2.86 1.37
N VAL A 102 10.95 4.08 0.98
CA VAL A 102 12.18 4.76 1.32
C VAL A 102 11.81 6.13 1.88
N ASP A 103 12.01 6.27 3.18
CA ASP A 103 11.79 7.52 3.91
C ASP A 103 13.06 8.37 3.80
N LEU A 104 12.91 9.65 3.45
CA LEU A 104 13.99 10.62 3.35
C LEU A 104 13.98 11.52 4.58
N LEU A 105 14.82 11.19 5.54
CA LEU A 105 14.93 11.87 6.83
C LEU A 105 15.85 13.09 6.69
N GLY A 106 15.37 14.28 7.05
CA GLY A 106 16.22 15.47 7.10
C GLY A 106 17.37 15.27 8.07
N GLN A 107 18.61 15.53 7.66
CA GLN A 107 19.76 15.36 8.57
C GLN A 107 19.75 16.37 9.73
N SER A 108 19.07 17.50 9.56
CA SER A 108 18.96 18.57 10.58
C SER A 108 17.96 18.25 11.70
N ASP A 109 16.90 17.51 11.42
CA ASP A 109 15.81 17.26 12.38
C ASP A 109 15.48 15.77 12.60
N GLY A 110 16.01 14.88 11.76
CA GLY A 110 15.73 13.44 11.79
C GLY A 110 14.30 13.08 11.39
N ILE A 111 13.53 14.01 10.82
CA ILE A 111 12.11 13.82 10.46
C ILE A 111 11.99 13.42 8.99
N SER A 112 11.08 12.49 8.69
CA SER A 112 10.76 12.10 7.32
C SER A 112 9.86 13.15 6.67
N HIS A 113 10.40 13.89 5.71
CA HIS A 113 9.64 14.90 4.95
C HIS A 113 9.14 14.39 3.60
N HIS A 114 9.75 13.33 3.08
CA HIS A 114 9.37 12.71 1.81
C HIS A 114 9.50 11.20 1.86
N THR A 115 8.65 10.50 1.13
CA THR A 115 8.69 9.05 0.97
C THR A 115 8.60 8.70 -0.50
N VAL A 116 9.52 7.87 -0.97
CA VAL A 116 9.51 7.31 -2.32
C VAL A 116 9.35 5.79 -2.28
N LEU A 117 8.96 5.20 -3.41
CA LEU A 117 8.86 3.76 -3.58
C LEU A 117 10.11 3.24 -4.30
N GLN A 118 10.63 2.09 -3.91
CA GLN A 118 11.56 1.33 -4.72
C GLN A 118 10.98 -0.02 -5.10
N ILE A 119 11.19 -0.42 -6.35
CA ILE A 119 10.69 -1.68 -6.93
C ILE A 119 11.89 -2.44 -7.50
N LEU A 120 12.05 -3.71 -7.11
CA LEU A 120 13.13 -4.57 -7.58
C LEU A 120 12.87 -5.01 -9.03
N GLN A 121 13.72 -4.58 -9.96
CA GLN A 121 13.64 -4.92 -11.38
C GLN A 121 15.01 -5.36 -11.87
N LYS A 122 15.10 -6.57 -12.43
CA LYS A 122 16.37 -7.13 -12.99
C LYS A 122 17.53 -6.93 -12.01
N ASP A 123 17.33 -7.37 -10.77
CA ASP A 123 18.31 -7.30 -9.66
C ASP A 123 18.71 -5.89 -9.20
N SER A 124 18.00 -4.85 -9.64
CA SER A 124 18.25 -3.46 -9.25
C SER A 124 17.00 -2.81 -8.64
N TRP A 125 17.19 -2.03 -7.58
CA TRP A 125 16.11 -1.24 -6.99
C TRP A 125 15.92 0.05 -7.77
N ILE A 126 14.76 0.20 -8.41
CA ILE A 126 14.41 1.38 -9.18
C ILE A 126 13.47 2.25 -8.34
N THR A 127 13.84 3.51 -8.13
CA THR A 127 13.04 4.49 -7.38
C THR A 127 11.91 5.04 -8.23
N TYR A 128 10.73 5.18 -7.64
CA TYR A 128 9.53 5.81 -8.17
C TYR A 128 9.08 6.88 -7.18
N ASP A 129 9.15 8.12 -7.63
CA ASP A 129 8.79 9.31 -6.86
C ASP A 129 7.45 9.85 -7.36
N PHE A 130 6.40 9.56 -6.59
CA PHE A 130 5.04 10.01 -6.89
C PHE A 130 4.94 11.53 -6.96
N THR A 131 5.57 12.23 -6.02
CA THR A 131 5.50 13.70 -5.90
C THR A 131 6.21 14.37 -7.04
N GLY A 132 7.46 13.98 -7.32
CA GLY A 132 8.25 14.49 -8.44
C GLY A 132 7.81 13.94 -9.80
N ARG A 133 6.85 13.01 -9.84
CA ARG A 133 6.31 12.37 -11.06
C ARG A 133 7.40 11.76 -11.95
N GLN A 134 8.41 11.16 -11.32
CA GLN A 134 9.62 10.66 -11.96
C GLN A 134 10.03 9.29 -11.40
N PHE A 135 10.87 8.57 -12.13
CA PHE A 135 11.43 7.28 -11.70
C PHE A 135 12.83 7.06 -12.27
N GLY A 136 13.57 6.11 -11.69
CA GLY A 136 14.94 5.80 -12.11
C GLY A 136 16.01 6.74 -11.57
N ILE A 137 15.68 7.58 -10.59
CA ILE A 137 16.60 8.50 -9.92
C ILE A 137 17.02 7.99 -8.54
N ALA A 138 18.18 8.44 -8.05
CA ALA A 138 18.59 8.15 -6.68
C ALA A 138 17.56 8.76 -5.70
N PRO A 139 17.19 8.07 -4.60
CA PRO A 139 16.23 8.59 -3.62
C PRO A 139 16.58 10.00 -3.12
N GLU A 140 17.86 10.25 -2.83
CA GLU A 140 18.36 11.52 -2.31
C GLU A 140 18.22 12.66 -3.34
N ALA A 141 18.23 12.34 -4.63
CA ALA A 141 18.03 13.31 -5.70
C ALA A 141 16.56 13.71 -5.90
N THR A 142 15.63 13.14 -5.13
CA THR A 142 14.19 13.47 -5.19
C THR A 142 13.83 14.68 -4.31
N VAL A 143 14.79 15.18 -3.52
CA VAL A 143 14.61 16.29 -2.57
C VAL A 143 15.74 17.31 -2.71
N ASP A 144 15.52 18.52 -2.19
CA ASP A 144 16.46 19.65 -2.22
C ASP A 144 17.23 19.86 -0.90
N TYR A 145 17.00 19.01 0.09
CA TYR A 145 17.66 19.03 1.39
C TYR A 145 18.60 17.83 1.57
N GLU A 146 19.58 17.98 2.48
CA GLU A 146 20.43 16.85 2.87
C GLU A 146 19.60 15.79 3.60
N ALA A 147 19.38 14.67 2.92
CA ALA A 147 18.59 13.56 3.43
C ALA A 147 19.47 12.37 3.81
N SER A 148 19.03 11.64 4.83
CA SER A 148 19.48 10.27 5.09
C SER A 148 18.37 9.30 4.72
N VAL A 149 18.76 8.15 4.17
CA VAL A 149 17.81 7.15 3.67
C VAL A 149 17.46 6.14 4.75
N ARG A 150 16.14 5.96 5.00
CA ARG A 150 15.62 4.86 5.80
C ARG A 150 14.70 3.97 4.98
N VAL A 151 15.11 2.73 4.79
CA VAL A 151 14.35 1.72 4.02
C VAL A 151 13.34 0.99 4.91
N ARG A 152 12.11 0.83 4.42
CA ARG A 152 11.03 0.05 5.04
C ARG A 152 10.51 -1.00 4.07
N ALA A 153 10.59 -2.28 4.43
CA ALA A 153 9.97 -3.35 3.65
C ALA A 153 8.45 -3.13 3.55
N TYR A 154 7.88 -3.26 2.33
CA TYR A 154 6.45 -3.11 2.12
C TYR A 154 5.92 -4.08 1.05
N PRO A 155 4.73 -4.67 1.22
CA PRO A 155 3.95 -4.71 2.46
C PRO A 155 4.63 -5.63 3.50
N GLN A 156 4.67 -5.17 4.75
CA GLN A 156 5.00 -6.00 5.91
C GLN A 156 3.95 -7.13 6.07
N TRP A 157 4.30 -8.22 6.78
CA TRP A 157 3.40 -9.38 6.96
C TRP A 157 2.01 -8.98 7.49
N ARG A 158 1.94 -8.06 8.47
CA ARG A 158 0.68 -7.55 9.02
C ARG A 158 -0.15 -6.78 7.99
N HIS A 159 0.51 -5.99 7.14
CA HIS A 159 -0.16 -5.29 6.04
C HIS A 159 -0.67 -6.29 5.00
N ARG A 160 0.07 -7.37 4.72
CA ARG A 160 -0.40 -8.45 3.84
C ARG A 160 -1.68 -9.08 4.37
N LEU A 161 -1.83 -9.28 5.68
CA LEU A 161 -3.09 -9.80 6.25
C LEU A 161 -4.27 -8.86 5.99
N PHE A 162 -4.09 -7.55 6.19
CA PHE A 162 -5.14 -6.56 5.92
C PHE A 162 -5.46 -6.41 4.43
N LEU A 163 -4.44 -6.48 3.57
CA LEU A 163 -4.62 -6.45 2.12
C LEU A 163 -5.38 -7.67 1.60
N ASN A 164 -5.26 -8.83 2.24
CA ASN A 164 -5.90 -10.08 1.83
C ASN A 164 -7.24 -10.38 2.52
N ASN A 165 -7.63 -9.63 3.55
CA ASN A 165 -8.86 -9.92 4.27
C ASN A 165 -9.58 -8.65 4.73
N TYR A 166 -10.73 -8.41 4.10
CA TYR A 166 -11.61 -7.28 4.40
C TYR A 166 -12.00 -7.20 5.89
N PHE A 167 -12.35 -8.34 6.52
CA PHE A 167 -12.81 -8.33 7.90
C PHE A 167 -11.69 -7.96 8.87
N LEU A 168 -10.47 -8.49 8.66
CA LEU A 168 -9.31 -8.11 9.47
C LEU A 168 -9.00 -6.63 9.36
N ARG A 169 -9.04 -6.09 8.13
CA ARG A 169 -8.87 -4.65 7.88
C ARG A 169 -9.95 -3.83 8.57
N TYR A 170 -11.21 -4.22 8.41
CA TYR A 170 -12.35 -3.53 9.01
C TYR A 170 -12.25 -3.49 10.54
N LEU A 171 -11.90 -4.62 11.18
CA LEU A 171 -11.66 -4.68 12.61
C LEU A 171 -10.49 -3.78 13.03
N ALA A 172 -9.37 -3.84 12.31
CA ALA A 172 -8.21 -3.00 12.58
C ALA A 172 -8.55 -1.50 12.53
N TYR A 173 -9.34 -1.07 11.54
CA TYR A 173 -9.79 0.31 11.42
C TYR A 173 -10.74 0.70 12.57
N LYS A 174 -11.74 -0.15 12.84
CA LYS A 174 -12.76 0.11 13.88
C LYS A 174 -12.16 0.24 15.28
N PHE A 175 -11.13 -0.54 15.59
CA PHE A 175 -10.49 -0.55 16.91
C PHE A 175 -9.23 0.33 17.01
N ARG A 176 -8.82 0.99 15.93
CA ARG A 176 -7.67 1.88 15.95
C ARG A 176 -7.74 3.00 16.99
N PRO A 177 -8.88 3.68 17.22
CA PRO A 177 -8.98 4.71 18.25
C PRO A 177 -8.77 4.19 19.68
N VAL A 178 -8.93 2.88 19.90
CA VAL A 178 -8.78 2.24 21.23
C VAL A 178 -7.33 1.81 21.48
N ILE A 179 -6.54 1.60 20.41
CA ILE A 179 -5.16 1.09 20.50
C ILE A 179 -4.12 2.21 20.37
N TYR A 180 -4.47 3.31 19.70
CA TYR A 180 -3.55 4.42 19.41
C TYR A 180 -4.11 5.80 19.76
N GLY A 181 -5.29 5.87 20.41
CA GLY A 181 -5.84 7.09 21.01
C GLY A 181 -5.53 7.12 22.50
#